data_AF-A0A0F7K3X8-F1
#
_entry.id   AF-A0A0F7K3X8-F1
#
_cell.length_a   1.000
_cell.length_b   1.000
_cell.length_c   1.000
_cell.angle_alpha   90.00
_cell.angle_beta   90.00
_cell.angle_gamma   90.00
#
_symmetry.space_group_name_H-M   'P 1'
#
loop_
_entity.id
_entity.type
_entity.pdbx_description
1 polymer ?
#
loop_
_entity_poly.entity_id
_entity_poly.type
_entity_poly.pdbx_seq_one_letter_code
_entity_poly.pdbx_strand_id
1 'polypeptide(L)'
;MDEKERRAKLVVEDYHGIVSYCESFYIHSIMYSADRCLESFDRYRQLKKEEIGPEYLICIVQEAVGHAAALSRYFWPSPGGKNKEPNQRVLKERRGEKLCKSFGLDKESALYNRDLRNAWEHFDERLDQYLLQNDAGYFFPNCIVDSHTLADDPVGHIFKLLDPEAECLVLMGKKYFFMPIYEEVRRIFNKARELDGKEAQLNVENPAL
;
A
#
# COMPACT_ATOMS: atom_id res chain seq x y z
N MET A 1 -22.39 -9.42 -25.50
CA MET A 1 -21.68 -9.23 -24.22
C MET A 1 -20.52 -10.20 -24.21
N ASP A 2 -19.30 -9.72 -23.96
CA ASP A 2 -18.11 -10.56 -23.87
C ASP A 2 -18.27 -11.63 -22.77
N GLU A 3 -17.68 -12.82 -22.95
CA GLU A 3 -17.83 -13.93 -21.99
C GLU A 3 -17.25 -13.57 -20.61
N LYS A 4 -16.18 -12.77 -20.54
CA LYS A 4 -15.61 -12.31 -19.27
C LYS A 4 -16.57 -11.36 -18.55
N GLU A 5 -17.23 -10.47 -19.28
CA GLU A 5 -18.26 -9.58 -18.71
C GLU A 5 -19.47 -10.34 -18.20
N ARG A 6 -19.89 -11.41 -18.89
CA ARG A 6 -20.98 -12.28 -18.44
C ARG A 6 -20.60 -12.98 -17.13
N ARG A 7 -19.40 -13.56 -17.06
CA ARG A 7 -18.91 -14.24 -15.85
C ARG A 7 -18.72 -13.26 -14.69
N ALA A 8 -18.21 -12.07 -14.94
CA ALA A 8 -18.05 -11.04 -13.90
C ALA A 8 -19.38 -10.70 -13.23
N LYS A 9 -20.46 -10.60 -14.01
CA LYS A 9 -21.81 -10.38 -13.47
C LYS A 9 -22.25 -11.53 -12.55
N LEU A 10 -22.12 -12.78 -13.00
CA LEU A 10 -22.48 -13.96 -12.19
C LEU A 10 -21.68 -14.04 -10.89
N VAL A 11 -20.37 -13.75 -10.92
CA VAL A 11 -19.53 -13.76 -9.72
C VAL A 11 -19.95 -12.69 -8.72
N VAL A 12 -20.41 -11.52 -9.20
CA VAL A 12 -20.95 -10.47 -8.33
C VAL A 12 -22.26 -10.91 -7.69
N GLU A 13 -23.20 -11.43 -8.49
CA GLU A 13 -24.56 -11.76 -8.06
C GLU A 13 -24.58 -12.97 -7.12
N ASP A 14 -23.86 -14.03 -7.48
CA ASP A 14 -23.97 -15.33 -6.80
C ASP A 14 -22.88 -15.55 -5.73
N TYR A 15 -21.75 -14.83 -5.81
CA TYR A 15 -20.57 -15.07 -4.97
C TYR A 15 -20.01 -13.82 -4.29
N HIS A 16 -20.70 -12.68 -4.42
CA HIS A 16 -20.30 -11.39 -3.84
C HIS A 16 -18.85 -11.00 -4.18
N GLY A 17 -18.42 -11.30 -5.41
CA GLY A 17 -17.17 -10.85 -5.98
C GLY A 17 -16.01 -11.84 -5.95
N ILE A 18 -16.10 -12.94 -5.18
CA ILE A 18 -15.09 -14.02 -5.19
C ILE A 18 -15.80 -15.37 -5.09
N VAL A 19 -15.61 -16.20 -6.12
CA VAL A 19 -16.08 -17.60 -6.12
C VAL A 19 -15.36 -18.39 -5.03
N SER A 20 -16.06 -19.25 -4.30
CA SER A 20 -15.53 -19.93 -3.10
C SER A 20 -14.23 -20.69 -3.34
N TYR A 21 -14.13 -21.49 -4.41
CA TYR A 21 -12.88 -22.21 -4.70
C TYR A 21 -11.73 -21.29 -5.16
N CYS A 22 -12.02 -20.03 -5.51
CA CYS A 22 -11.01 -19.03 -5.86
C CYS A 22 -10.48 -18.26 -4.64
N GLU A 23 -11.05 -18.43 -3.45
CA GLU A 23 -10.67 -17.67 -2.25
C GLU A 23 -9.21 -17.92 -1.85
N SER A 24 -8.73 -19.16 -1.98
CA SER A 24 -7.34 -19.53 -1.74
C SER A 24 -6.35 -18.74 -2.60
N PHE A 25 -6.68 -18.47 -3.87
CA PHE A 25 -5.82 -17.66 -4.75
C PHE A 25 -5.65 -16.24 -4.21
N TYR A 26 -6.72 -15.64 -3.68
CA TYR A 26 -6.65 -14.31 -3.07
C TYR A 26 -5.88 -14.35 -1.74
N ILE A 27 -6.12 -15.34 -0.89
CA ILE A 27 -5.42 -15.49 0.39
C ILE A 27 -3.92 -15.65 0.17
N HIS A 28 -3.48 -16.56 -0.71
CA HIS A 28 -2.06 -16.71 -1.03
C HIS A 28 -1.43 -15.45 -1.66
N SER A 29 -2.17 -14.74 -2.51
CA SER A 29 -1.69 -13.49 -3.13
C SER A 29 -1.53 -12.35 -2.12
N ILE A 30 -2.45 -12.26 -1.16
CA ILE A 30 -2.40 -11.34 -0.03
C ILE A 30 -1.21 -11.70 0.87
N MET A 31 -1.05 -12.97 1.23
CA MET A 31 0.08 -13.47 2.01
C MET A 31 1.40 -13.12 1.35
N TYR A 32 1.54 -13.38 0.04
CA TYR A 32 2.75 -13.07 -0.69
C TYR A 32 3.08 -11.57 -0.65
N SER A 33 2.10 -10.71 -0.96
CA SER A 33 2.32 -9.26 -0.98
C SER A 33 2.65 -8.71 0.41
N ALA A 34 2.00 -9.22 1.46
CA ALA A 34 2.27 -8.84 2.83
C ALA A 34 3.65 -9.34 3.30
N ASP A 35 4.02 -10.58 2.98
CA ASP A 35 5.30 -11.18 3.32
C ASP A 35 6.47 -10.41 2.69
N ARG A 36 6.40 -10.09 1.39
CA ARG A 36 7.42 -9.26 0.72
C ARG A 36 7.57 -7.88 1.38
N CYS A 37 6.45 -7.27 1.77
CA CYS A 37 6.47 -5.99 2.50
C CYS A 37 7.17 -6.11 3.86
N LEU A 38 6.82 -7.14 4.65
CA LEU A 38 7.41 -7.39 5.95
C LEU A 38 8.90 -7.70 5.85
N GLU A 39 9.31 -8.52 4.86
CA GLU A 39 10.72 -8.83 4.62
C GLU A 39 11.53 -7.57 4.30
N SER A 40 11.00 -6.66 3.47
CA SER A 40 11.65 -5.37 3.20
C SER A 40 11.76 -4.51 4.47
N PHE A 41 10.72 -4.43 5.30
CA PHE A 41 10.78 -3.69 6.56
C PHE A 41 11.75 -4.31 7.58
N ASP A 42 11.81 -5.63 7.66
CA ASP A 42 12.72 -6.33 8.56
C ASP A 42 14.17 -6.15 8.10
N ARG A 43 14.43 -6.20 6.78
CA ARG A 43 15.72 -5.84 6.20
C ARG A 43 16.11 -4.40 6.53
N TYR A 44 15.18 -3.45 6.39
CA TYR A 44 15.42 -2.05 6.78
C TYR A 44 15.79 -1.93 8.27
N ARG A 45 15.06 -2.59 9.17
CA ARG A 45 15.33 -2.53 10.62
C ARG A 45 16.66 -3.11 11.04
N GLN A 46 17.13 -4.13 10.33
CA GLN A 46 18.46 -4.70 10.53
C GLN A 46 19.52 -3.70 10.09
N LEU A 47 19.41 -3.23 8.84
CA LEU A 47 20.41 -2.39 8.19
C LEU A 47 20.46 -0.94 8.70
N LYS A 48 19.38 -0.41 9.28
CA LYS A 48 19.37 0.96 9.84
C LYS A 48 20.31 1.14 11.04
N LYS A 49 20.84 0.04 11.59
CA LYS A 49 21.82 0.02 12.70
C LYS A 49 23.27 -0.10 12.22
N GLU A 50 23.45 -0.26 10.91
CA GLU A 50 24.75 -0.44 10.28
C GLU A 50 25.13 0.84 9.51
N GLU A 51 26.40 0.95 9.11
CA GLU A 51 26.88 2.07 8.27
C GLU A 51 26.45 1.85 6.81
N ILE A 52 25.18 2.12 6.54
CA ILE A 52 24.56 1.95 5.22
C ILE A 52 24.25 3.31 4.60
N GLY A 53 24.53 3.43 3.30
CA GLY A 53 24.25 4.65 2.54
C GLY A 53 22.77 5.06 2.56
N PRO A 54 22.44 6.36 2.69
CA PRO A 54 21.08 6.88 2.66
C PRO A 54 20.22 6.39 1.50
N GLU A 55 20.82 6.32 0.30
CA GLU A 55 20.14 5.88 -0.92
C GLU A 55 19.62 4.46 -0.77
N TYR A 56 20.41 3.57 -0.17
CA TYR A 56 20.02 2.18 0.00
C TYR A 56 18.93 2.02 1.06
N LEU A 57 19.04 2.70 2.21
CA LEU A 57 18.00 2.65 3.24
C LEU A 57 16.65 3.18 2.71
N ILE A 58 16.65 4.29 1.98
CA ILE A 58 15.44 4.84 1.36
C ILE A 58 14.89 3.88 0.30
N CYS A 59 15.75 3.26 -0.50
CA CYS A 59 15.33 2.25 -1.48
C CYS A 59 14.58 1.08 -0.82
N ILE A 60 15.09 0.56 0.30
CA ILE A 60 14.43 -0.54 1.03
C ILE A 60 13.04 -0.11 1.55
N VAL A 61 12.92 1.10 2.10
CA VAL A 61 11.63 1.64 2.56
C VAL A 61 10.68 1.82 1.37
N GLN A 62 11.17 2.32 0.23
CA GLN A 62 10.40 2.46 -1.00
C GLN A 62 9.89 1.09 -1.50
N GLU A 63 10.73 0.05 -1.46
CA GLU A 63 10.33 -1.33 -1.79
C GLU A 63 9.22 -1.83 -0.86
N ALA A 64 9.38 -1.64 0.46
CA ALA A 64 8.37 -2.05 1.45
C ALA A 64 7.02 -1.36 1.19
N VAL A 65 7.04 -0.05 0.94
CA VAL A 65 5.85 0.75 0.59
C VAL A 65 5.23 0.27 -0.73
N GLY A 66 6.05 -0.09 -1.72
CA GLY A 66 5.58 -0.65 -2.99
C GLY A 66 4.81 -1.96 -2.81
N HIS A 67 5.30 -2.85 -1.94
CA HIS A 67 4.59 -4.08 -1.60
C HIS A 67 3.31 -3.82 -0.77
N ALA A 68 3.35 -2.88 0.19
CA ALA A 68 2.17 -2.45 0.93
C ALA A 68 1.08 -1.86 -0.01
N ALA A 69 1.50 -1.11 -1.01
CA ALA A 69 0.63 -0.58 -2.05
C ALA A 69 0.00 -1.69 -2.91
N ALA A 70 0.78 -2.73 -3.26
CA ALA A 70 0.25 -3.90 -3.96
C ALA A 70 -0.79 -4.64 -3.12
N LEU A 71 -0.53 -4.80 -1.83
CA LEU A 71 -1.46 -5.39 -0.87
C LEU A 71 -2.76 -4.57 -0.75
N SER A 72 -2.65 -3.25 -0.62
CA SER A 72 -3.80 -2.32 -0.51
C SER A 72 -4.80 -2.47 -1.68
N ARG A 73 -4.32 -2.75 -2.90
CA ARG A 73 -5.18 -2.86 -4.11
C ARG A 73 -6.17 -4.04 -4.07
N TYR A 74 -5.91 -5.08 -3.26
CA TYR A 74 -6.87 -6.17 -3.09
C TYR A 74 -8.13 -5.68 -2.37
N PHE A 75 -7.93 -4.90 -1.31
CA PHE A 75 -8.96 -4.37 -0.40
C PHE A 75 -9.65 -3.13 -0.96
N TRP A 76 -8.87 -2.18 -1.47
CA TRP A 76 -9.36 -0.94 -2.08
C TRP A 76 -8.85 -0.86 -3.51
N PRO A 77 -9.56 -1.43 -4.49
CA PRO A 77 -9.17 -1.31 -5.89
C PRO A 77 -9.15 0.15 -6.35
N SER A 78 -8.35 0.44 -7.37
CA SER A 78 -8.45 1.72 -8.06
C SER A 78 -9.79 1.82 -8.80
N PRO A 79 -10.47 2.98 -8.78
CA PRO A 79 -11.74 3.19 -9.48
C PRO A 79 -11.62 3.14 -11.01
N GLY A 80 -10.40 2.98 -11.55
CA GLY A 80 -10.10 3.00 -12.97
C GLY A 80 -10.46 1.70 -13.69
N GLY A 81 -11.29 1.86 -14.73
CA GLY A 81 -11.54 0.88 -15.79
C GLY A 81 -12.02 1.65 -17.02
N LYS A 82 -11.71 1.18 -18.23
CA LYS A 82 -12.32 1.73 -19.44
C LYS A 82 -13.83 1.52 -19.32
N ASN A 83 -14.66 2.49 -19.71
CA ASN A 83 -16.14 2.40 -19.72
C ASN A 83 -16.71 1.18 -20.50
N LYS A 84 -15.84 0.38 -21.13
CA LYS A 84 -16.18 -0.80 -21.94
C LYS A 84 -16.40 -2.08 -21.11
N GLU A 85 -16.05 -2.10 -19.82
CA GLU A 85 -16.08 -3.30 -18.96
C GLU A 85 -16.82 -3.07 -17.62
N PRO A 86 -18.14 -2.76 -17.66
CA PRO A 86 -18.89 -2.35 -16.48
C PRO A 86 -19.00 -3.45 -15.40
N ASN A 87 -19.19 -4.72 -15.77
CA ASN A 87 -19.36 -5.79 -14.80
C ASN A 87 -18.03 -6.15 -14.13
N GLN A 88 -16.91 -6.11 -14.85
CA GLN A 88 -15.59 -6.29 -14.26
C GLN A 88 -15.23 -5.18 -13.28
N ARG A 89 -15.70 -3.94 -13.49
CA ARG A 89 -15.53 -2.86 -12.52
C ARG A 89 -16.27 -3.18 -11.21
N VAL A 90 -17.55 -3.54 -11.30
CA VAL A 90 -18.36 -3.91 -10.12
C VAL A 90 -17.76 -5.14 -9.43
N LEU A 91 -17.28 -6.13 -10.19
CA LEU A 91 -16.57 -7.30 -9.66
C LEU A 91 -15.38 -6.90 -8.78
N LYS A 92 -14.56 -5.94 -9.24
CA LYS A 92 -13.41 -5.47 -8.47
C LYS A 92 -13.84 -4.82 -7.16
N GLU A 93 -14.87 -3.98 -7.19
CA GLU A 93 -15.43 -3.32 -6.01
C GLU A 93 -15.96 -4.34 -5.00
N ARG A 94 -16.80 -5.28 -5.44
CA ARG A 94 -17.35 -6.35 -4.59
C ARG A 94 -16.29 -7.25 -3.98
N ARG A 95 -15.25 -7.60 -4.76
CA ARG A 95 -14.08 -8.32 -4.24
C ARG A 95 -13.44 -7.53 -3.10
N GLY A 96 -13.20 -6.24 -3.29
CA GLY A 96 -12.63 -5.35 -2.27
C GLY A 96 -13.48 -5.34 -1.00
N GLU A 97 -14.80 -5.15 -1.12
CA GLU A 97 -15.75 -5.19 -0.01
C GLU A 97 -15.69 -6.51 0.76
N LYS A 98 -15.73 -7.65 0.05
CA LYS A 98 -15.67 -8.99 0.66
C LYS A 98 -14.36 -9.20 1.43
N LEU A 99 -13.24 -8.78 0.86
CA LEU A 99 -11.93 -8.89 1.50
C LEU A 99 -11.81 -7.94 2.70
N CYS A 100 -12.23 -6.68 2.58
CA CYS A 100 -12.23 -5.74 3.70
C CYS A 100 -13.02 -6.29 4.90
N LYS A 101 -14.22 -6.84 4.64
CA LYS A 101 -15.02 -7.45 5.69
C LYS A 101 -14.32 -8.66 6.33
N SER A 102 -13.75 -9.54 5.52
CA SER A 102 -13.09 -10.76 6.00
C SER A 102 -11.83 -10.48 6.84
N PHE A 103 -11.16 -9.36 6.58
CA PHE A 103 -9.95 -8.93 7.27
C PHE A 103 -10.20 -7.87 8.35
N GLY A 104 -11.44 -7.41 8.54
CA GLY A 104 -11.77 -6.32 9.46
C GLY A 104 -11.02 -5.04 9.11
N LEU A 105 -11.14 -4.59 7.86
CA LEU A 105 -10.50 -3.38 7.34
C LEU A 105 -11.55 -2.34 6.98
N ASP A 106 -11.26 -1.10 7.31
CA ASP A 106 -12.04 0.08 6.96
C ASP A 106 -11.11 1.24 6.54
N LYS A 107 -11.67 2.45 6.44
CA LYS A 107 -10.93 3.64 5.98
C LYS A 107 -9.93 4.18 7.01
N GLU A 108 -9.98 3.72 8.26
CA GLU A 108 -9.01 4.09 9.30
C GLU A 108 -7.72 3.25 9.21
N SER A 109 -7.73 2.19 8.40
CA SER A 109 -6.55 1.39 8.10
C SER A 109 -5.42 2.25 7.50
N ALA A 110 -4.19 2.06 7.98
CA ALA A 110 -3.01 2.74 7.43
C ALA A 110 -2.79 2.43 5.93
N LEU A 111 -3.31 1.29 5.44
CA LEU A 111 -3.23 0.91 4.03
C LEU A 111 -4.31 1.55 3.13
N TYR A 112 -5.32 2.19 3.73
CA TYR A 112 -6.32 2.95 2.98
C TYR A 112 -5.74 4.28 2.47
N ASN A 113 -4.86 4.91 3.27
CA ASN A 113 -4.18 6.14 2.87
C ASN A 113 -3.17 5.84 1.74
N ARG A 114 -3.35 6.51 0.59
CA ARG A 114 -2.55 6.30 -0.62
C ARG A 114 -1.48 7.36 -0.82
N ASP A 115 -1.33 8.31 0.09
CA ASP A 115 -0.51 9.50 -0.14
C ASP A 115 0.96 9.15 -0.34
N LEU A 116 1.54 8.32 0.54
CA LEU A 116 2.94 7.91 0.43
C LEU A 116 3.20 7.10 -0.85
N ARG A 117 2.28 6.21 -1.22
CA ARG A 117 2.36 5.49 -2.50
C ARG A 117 2.30 6.44 -3.68
N ASN A 118 1.29 7.31 -3.72
CA ASN A 118 1.09 8.27 -4.80
C ASN A 118 2.27 9.26 -4.90
N ALA A 119 2.98 9.52 -3.79
CA ALA A 119 4.20 10.31 -3.80
C ALA A 119 5.34 9.64 -4.55
N TRP A 120 5.43 8.31 -4.49
CA TRP A 120 6.41 7.52 -5.24
C TRP A 120 5.98 7.17 -6.66
N GLU A 121 4.72 6.78 -6.88
CA GLU A 121 4.19 6.41 -8.20
C GLU A 121 4.19 7.59 -9.19
N HIS A 122 3.95 8.81 -8.69
CA HIS A 122 3.93 10.05 -9.46
C HIS A 122 5.10 10.97 -9.06
N PHE A 123 6.25 10.37 -8.73
CA PHE A 123 7.40 11.13 -8.22
C PHE A 123 7.93 12.13 -9.24
N ASP A 124 7.97 11.77 -10.52
CA ASP A 124 8.38 12.62 -11.64
C ASP A 124 7.45 13.83 -11.81
N GLU A 125 6.13 13.62 -11.85
CA GLU A 125 5.15 14.69 -11.96
C GLU A 125 5.19 15.64 -10.74
N ARG A 126 5.43 15.08 -9.54
CA ARG A 126 5.57 15.87 -8.30
C ARG A 126 6.87 16.64 -8.26
N LEU A 127 7.95 16.07 -8.79
CA LEU A 127 9.24 16.74 -8.92
C LEU A 127 9.13 17.99 -9.80
N ASP A 128 8.45 17.88 -10.93
CA ASP A 128 8.19 19.04 -11.81
C ASP A 128 7.45 20.16 -11.05
N GLN A 129 6.37 19.81 -10.34
CA GLN A 129 5.61 20.77 -9.55
C GLN A 129 6.45 21.39 -8.43
N TYR A 130 7.25 20.58 -7.74
CA TYR A 130 8.10 21.02 -6.64
C TYR A 130 9.15 22.05 -7.10
N LEU A 131 9.80 21.79 -8.24
CA LEU A 131 10.78 22.70 -8.83
C LEU A 131 10.15 24.00 -9.34
N LEU A 132 8.87 23.97 -9.76
CA LEU A 132 8.15 25.18 -10.15
C LEU A 132 7.70 26.04 -8.95
N GLN A 133 7.48 25.43 -7.80
CA GLN A 133 7.00 26.10 -6.58
C GLN A 133 8.10 26.73 -5.75
N ASN A 134 9.34 26.28 -5.90
CA ASN A 134 10.49 26.73 -5.11
C ASN A 134 11.54 27.35 -6.04
N ASP A 135 11.68 28.68 -6.00
CA ASP A 135 12.58 29.45 -6.87
C ASP A 135 13.82 30.00 -6.14
N ALA A 136 13.89 29.87 -4.82
CA ALA A 136 14.98 30.32 -3.97
C ALA A 136 15.17 29.41 -2.75
N GLY A 137 16.38 29.42 -2.16
CA GLY A 137 16.76 28.59 -1.01
C GLY A 137 17.86 27.58 -1.33
N TYR A 138 18.14 26.69 -0.38
CA TYR A 138 19.16 25.65 -0.53
C TYR A 138 18.52 24.34 -0.98
N PHE A 139 18.92 23.83 -2.14
CA PHE A 139 18.40 22.58 -2.69
C PHE A 139 19.31 21.42 -2.34
N PHE A 140 18.73 20.39 -1.72
CA PHE A 140 19.41 19.16 -1.33
C PHE A 140 18.83 17.98 -2.13
N PRO A 141 19.38 17.68 -3.32
CA PRO A 141 18.84 16.66 -4.21
C PRO A 141 19.19 15.22 -3.80
N ASN A 142 20.21 15.05 -2.97
CA ASN A 142 20.68 13.74 -2.52
C ASN A 142 19.79 13.17 -1.41
N CYS A 143 19.91 11.87 -1.17
CA CYS A 143 19.25 11.21 -0.05
C CYS A 143 19.93 11.59 1.27
N ILE A 144 19.14 11.88 2.30
CA ILE A 144 19.62 12.24 3.64
C ILE A 144 19.09 11.22 4.65
N VAL A 145 19.91 10.86 5.63
CA VAL A 145 19.46 10.17 6.85
C VAL A 145 19.72 11.10 8.02
N ASP A 146 18.66 11.67 8.59
CA ASP A 146 18.70 12.62 9.70
C ASP A 146 17.29 12.76 10.29
N SER A 147 17.13 13.59 11.32
CA SER A 147 15.84 13.96 11.87
C SER A 147 14.92 14.57 10.79
N HIS A 148 13.68 14.09 10.74
CA HIS A 148 12.65 14.64 9.86
C HIS A 148 12.34 16.11 10.12
N THR A 149 12.74 16.65 11.28
CA THR A 149 12.61 18.08 11.61
C THR A 149 13.49 18.98 10.75
N LEU A 150 14.53 18.44 10.11
CA LEU A 150 15.36 19.20 9.17
C LEU A 150 14.53 19.73 7.98
N ALA A 151 13.45 19.03 7.63
CA ALA A 151 12.52 19.44 6.57
C ALA A 151 11.51 20.50 7.01
N ASP A 152 11.54 20.97 8.26
CA ASP A 152 10.70 22.08 8.73
C ASP A 152 11.35 23.46 8.44
N ASP A 153 12.61 23.48 8.01
CA ASP A 153 13.29 24.72 7.60
C ASP A 153 12.70 25.24 6.27
N PRO A 154 12.05 26.42 6.24
CA PRO A 154 11.42 26.95 5.04
C PRO A 154 12.40 27.33 3.92
N VAL A 155 13.70 27.47 4.21
CA VAL A 155 14.73 27.74 3.20
C VAL A 155 15.51 26.48 2.78
N GLY A 156 15.26 25.35 3.43
CA GLY A 156 15.88 24.04 3.14
C GLY A 156 14.99 23.14 2.29
N HIS A 157 15.33 22.99 1.01
CA HIS A 157 14.57 22.20 0.04
C HIS A 157 15.08 20.77 -0.06
N ILE A 158 14.56 19.89 0.81
CA ILE A 158 14.97 18.50 0.93
C ILE A 158 14.09 17.59 0.06
N PHE A 159 14.74 16.83 -0.82
CA PHE A 159 14.05 15.96 -1.77
C PHE A 159 13.65 14.63 -1.14
N LYS A 160 14.60 14.00 -0.45
CA LYS A 160 14.43 12.68 0.17
C LYS A 160 15.20 12.66 1.49
N LEU A 161 14.49 12.47 2.59
CA LEU A 161 15.09 12.30 3.90
C LEU A 161 14.42 11.14 4.62
N LEU A 162 15.22 10.33 5.29
CA LEU A 162 14.76 9.25 6.14
C LEU A 162 15.17 9.52 7.58
N ASP A 163 14.18 9.53 8.47
CA ASP A 163 14.37 9.57 9.91
C ASP A 163 14.17 8.16 10.47
N PRO A 164 15.25 7.46 10.86
CA PRO A 164 15.16 6.10 11.34
C PRO A 164 14.57 5.94 12.74
N GLU A 165 14.60 7.02 13.54
CA GLU A 165 14.08 7.05 14.91
C GLU A 165 12.58 7.28 14.91
N ALA A 166 12.10 8.24 14.12
CA ALA A 166 10.68 8.53 13.98
C ALA A 166 9.96 7.59 12.98
N GLU A 167 10.71 6.76 12.26
CA GLU A 167 10.20 5.94 11.14
C GLU A 167 9.39 6.78 10.16
N CYS A 168 10.01 7.89 9.75
CA CYS A 168 9.44 8.91 8.88
C CYS A 168 10.26 9.06 7.61
N LEU A 169 9.58 8.99 6.47
CA LEU A 169 10.15 9.35 5.18
C LEU A 169 9.63 10.75 4.80
N VAL A 170 10.53 11.66 4.47
CA VAL A 170 10.20 12.96 3.88
C VAL A 170 10.45 12.89 2.39
N LEU A 171 9.44 13.26 1.60
CA LEU A 171 9.54 13.43 0.15
C LEU A 171 9.11 14.85 -0.20
N MET A 172 10.03 15.64 -0.76
CA MET A 172 9.77 17.02 -1.20
C MET A 172 9.08 17.85 -0.12
N GLY A 173 9.65 17.84 1.10
CA GLY A 173 9.11 18.53 2.28
C GLY A 173 7.88 17.90 2.95
N LYS A 174 7.22 16.91 2.34
CA LYS A 174 6.07 16.22 2.96
C LYS A 174 6.52 15.01 3.77
N LYS A 175 6.09 14.94 5.03
CA LYS A 175 6.39 13.88 6.00
C LYS A 175 5.41 12.71 5.88
N TYR A 176 5.94 11.49 5.95
CA TYR A 176 5.18 10.23 5.89
C TYR A 176 5.70 9.25 6.93
N PHE A 177 4.90 9.03 7.98
CA PHE A 177 5.19 8.03 9.02
C PHE A 177 4.76 6.64 8.53
N PHE A 178 5.71 5.71 8.44
CA PHE A 178 5.47 4.41 7.81
C PHE A 178 5.33 3.24 8.80
N MET A 179 5.57 3.43 10.10
CA MET A 179 5.33 2.38 11.09
C MET A 179 3.88 1.85 11.11
N PRO A 180 2.84 2.71 11.02
CA PRO A 180 1.46 2.22 10.96
C PRO A 180 1.20 1.30 9.77
N ILE A 181 1.90 1.50 8.64
CA ILE A 181 1.81 0.62 7.47
C ILE A 181 2.36 -0.76 7.82
N TYR A 182 3.54 -0.83 8.45
CA TYR A 182 4.13 -2.11 8.87
C TYR A 182 3.19 -2.88 9.81
N GLU A 183 2.64 -2.23 10.82
CA GLU A 183 1.78 -2.88 11.82
C GLU A 183 0.52 -3.45 11.19
N GLU A 184 -0.08 -2.69 10.28
CA GLU A 184 -1.30 -3.10 9.58
C GLU A 184 -1.03 -4.25 8.59
N VAL A 185 0.08 -4.21 7.86
CA VAL A 185 0.53 -5.32 7.00
C VAL A 185 0.74 -6.58 7.83
N ARG A 186 1.40 -6.48 8.99
CA ARG A 186 1.62 -7.62 9.90
C ARG A 186 0.31 -8.20 10.40
N ARG A 187 -0.66 -7.35 10.76
CA ARG A 187 -2.01 -7.78 11.17
C ARG A 187 -2.70 -8.56 10.04
N ILE A 188 -2.66 -8.03 8.82
CA ILE A 188 -3.23 -8.68 7.63
C ILE A 188 -2.55 -10.01 7.33
N PHE A 189 -1.21 -10.07 7.40
CA PHE A 189 -0.46 -11.30 7.16
C PHE A 189 -0.85 -12.41 8.14
N ASN A 190 -0.90 -12.10 9.44
CA ASN A 190 -1.34 -13.05 10.46
C ASN A 190 -2.78 -13.50 10.20
N LYS A 191 -3.67 -12.58 9.84
CA LYS A 191 -5.05 -12.93 9.50
C LYS A 191 -5.15 -13.84 8.28
N ALA A 192 -4.36 -13.59 7.25
CA ALA A 192 -4.33 -14.41 6.05
C ALA A 192 -3.85 -15.84 6.36
N ARG A 193 -2.85 -16.00 7.24
CA ARG A 193 -2.40 -17.32 7.72
C ARG A 193 -3.47 -18.08 8.50
N GLU A 194 -4.27 -17.38 9.33
CA GLU A 194 -5.41 -17.99 10.02
C GLU A 194 -6.47 -18.50 9.04
N LEU A 195 -6.75 -17.71 7.99
CA LEU A 195 -7.74 -18.06 6.96
C LEU A 195 -7.26 -19.25 6.12
N ASP A 196 -5.99 -19.27 5.73
CA ASP A 196 -5.36 -20.37 5.00
C ASP A 196 -5.46 -21.70 5.76
N GLY A 197 -5.18 -21.68 7.08
CA GLY A 197 -5.27 -22.86 7.95
C GLY A 197 -6.69 -23.39 8.20
N LYS A 198 -7.74 -22.62 7.87
CA LYS A 198 -9.17 -22.98 8.02
C LYS A 198 -9.83 -23.29 6.67
N GLU A 199 -9.15 -24.05 5.81
CA GLU A 199 -9.58 -24.38 4.43
C GLU A 199 -9.81 -23.15 3.53
N ALA A 200 -9.17 -22.00 3.84
CA ALA A 200 -9.23 -20.78 3.03
C ALA A 200 -10.64 -20.18 2.84
N GLN A 201 -11.49 -20.21 3.88
CA GLN A 201 -12.85 -19.64 3.81
C GLN A 201 -12.92 -18.17 4.24
N LEU A 202 -13.35 -17.29 3.33
CA LEU A 202 -13.67 -15.89 3.63
C LEU A 202 -15.04 -15.79 4.31
N ASN A 203 -15.05 -15.60 5.63
CA ASN A 203 -16.30 -15.44 6.38
C ASN A 203 -16.97 -14.10 6.06
N VAL A 204 -18.11 -14.16 5.38
CA VAL A 204 -19.07 -13.07 5.37
C VAL A 204 -20.08 -13.42 6.46
N GLU A 205 -19.92 -12.89 7.67
CA GLU A 205 -21.02 -12.96 8.64
C GLU A 205 -22.27 -12.35 7.98
N ASN A 206 -23.31 -13.14 7.75
CA ASN A 206 -24.61 -12.61 7.35
C ASN A 206 -25.01 -11.60 8.43
N PRO A 207 -25.37 -10.34 8.08
CA PRO A 207 -26.14 -9.56 9.03
C PRO A 207 -27.40 -10.38 9.30
N ALA A 208 -27.60 -10.74 10.57
CA ALA A 208 -28.74 -11.51 11.02
C ALA A 208 -30.02 -10.87 10.46
N LEU A 209 -30.87 -11.72 9.86
CA LEU A 209 -32.25 -11.43 9.47
C LEU A 209 -33.06 -10.91 10.67
#